data_AF-A0A355TXZ9-F1
#
_entry.id   AF-A0A355TXZ9-F1
#
_cell.length_a   1.000
_cell.length_b   1.000
_cell.length_c   1.000
_cell.angle_alpha   90.00
_cell.angle_beta   90.00
_cell.angle_gamma   90.00
#
_symmetry.space_group_name_H-M   'P 1'
#
loop_
_entity.id
_entity.type
_entity.pdbx_description
1 polymer ?
#
loop_
_entity_poly.entity_id
_entity_poly.type
_entity_poly.pdbx_seq_one_letter_code
_entity_poly.pdbx_strand_id
1 'polypeptide(L)'
;MAIKMELYISLAAMIISLISVIVSVAIYALGIQRDKKQDTLDSFNLLQEQVFDKLNLITYSEITDICKKVESGNIDNNTNSKYYNLLGYLARLEHFSLGVNTGIYDAKTAERAGTAFLVSLHKKLLPVIELQKKRGNGNNNKKIEYYEEFKMLTEKISNYEKKQISKK
;
A
#
# COMPACT_ATOMS: atom_id res chain seq x y z
N MET A 1 -40.11 -12.11 -50.64
CA MET A 1 -40.37 -12.33 -49.20
C MET A 1 -39.09 -12.80 -48.47
N ALA A 2 -38.34 -13.75 -49.03
CA ALA A 2 -37.08 -14.25 -48.48
C ALA A 2 -36.00 -13.18 -48.22
N ILE A 3 -35.72 -12.29 -49.19
CA ILE A 3 -34.68 -11.24 -49.05
C ILE A 3 -34.94 -10.28 -47.87
N LYS A 4 -36.21 -9.92 -47.62
CA LYS A 4 -36.57 -9.08 -46.46
C LYS A 4 -36.32 -9.82 -45.14
N MET A 5 -36.60 -11.12 -45.09
CA MET A 5 -36.40 -11.95 -43.90
C MET A 5 -34.91 -12.13 -43.58
N GLU A 6 -34.07 -12.37 -44.59
CA GLU A 6 -32.61 -12.45 -44.44
C GLU A 6 -32.00 -11.13 -43.95
N LEU A 7 -32.51 -9.99 -44.45
CA LEU A 7 -32.10 -8.67 -43.98
C LEU A 7 -32.43 -8.46 -42.49
N TYR A 8 -33.63 -8.85 -42.05
CA TYR A 8 -34.01 -8.75 -40.63
C TYR A 8 -33.18 -9.64 -39.72
N ILE A 9 -32.90 -10.89 -40.15
CA ILE A 9 -32.06 -11.82 -39.39
C ILE A 9 -30.63 -11.28 -39.29
N SER A 10 -30.07 -10.77 -40.39
CA SER A 10 -28.72 -10.20 -40.43
C SER A 10 -28.61 -8.95 -39.55
N LEU A 11 -29.62 -8.08 -39.60
CA LEU A 11 -29.69 -6.89 -38.76
C LEU A 11 -29.78 -7.25 -37.27
N ALA A 12 -30.60 -8.24 -36.92
CA ALA A 12 -30.70 -8.74 -35.55
C ALA A 12 -29.39 -9.36 -35.07
N ALA A 13 -28.74 -10.19 -35.89
CA ALA A 13 -27.44 -10.80 -35.57
C ALA A 13 -26.34 -9.75 -35.36
N MET A 14 -26.32 -8.70 -36.20
CA MET A 14 -25.39 -7.58 -36.06
C MET A 14 -25.59 -6.85 -34.72
N ILE A 15 -26.85 -6.56 -34.34
CA ILE A 15 -27.18 -5.90 -33.07
C ILE A 15 -26.77 -6.79 -31.88
N ILE A 16 -27.08 -8.08 -31.92
CA ILE A 16 -26.72 -9.03 -30.85
C ILE A 16 -25.20 -9.14 -30.69
N SER A 17 -24.47 -9.17 -31.80
CA SER A 17 -23.00 -9.18 -31.80
C SER A 17 -22.45 -7.91 -31.16
N LEU A 18 -22.99 -6.73 -31.52
CA LEU A 18 -22.57 -5.46 -30.94
C LEU A 18 -22.84 -5.38 -29.43
N ILE A 19 -24.03 -5.82 -28.99
CA ILE A 19 -24.38 -5.90 -27.56
C ILE A 19 -23.44 -6.84 -26.82
N SER A 20 -23.12 -8.00 -27.41
CA SER A 20 -22.19 -8.97 -26.82
C SER A 20 -20.82 -8.35 -26.58
N VAL A 21 -20.27 -7.61 -27.56
CA VAL A 21 -18.98 -6.92 -27.41
C VAL A 21 -19.03 -5.88 -26.29
N ILE A 22 -20.09 -5.07 -26.21
CA ILE A 22 -20.26 -4.07 -25.14
C ILE A 22 -20.30 -4.76 -23.76
N VAL A 23 -21.05 -5.85 -23.63
CA VAL A 23 -21.14 -6.63 -22.39
C VAL A 23 -19.79 -7.24 -22.03
N SER A 24 -19.06 -7.80 -22.99
CA SER A 24 -17.71 -8.36 -22.76
C SER A 24 -16.73 -7.30 -22.26
N VAL A 25 -16.70 -6.11 -22.88
CA VAL A 25 -15.85 -4.99 -22.44
C VAL A 25 -16.24 -4.54 -21.03
N ALA A 26 -17.53 -4.45 -20.72
CA ALA A 26 -18.00 -4.09 -19.39
C ALA A 26 -17.58 -5.11 -18.32
N ILE A 27 -17.73 -6.41 -18.60
CA ILE A 27 -17.30 -7.49 -17.69
C ILE A 27 -15.79 -7.42 -17.47
N TYR A 28 -15.01 -7.22 -18.53
CA TYR A 28 -13.55 -7.13 -18.42
C TYR A 28 -13.12 -5.95 -17.55
N ALA A 29 -13.71 -4.77 -17.76
CA ALA A 29 -13.43 -3.58 -16.95
C ALA A 29 -13.80 -3.78 -15.47
N LEU A 30 -14.93 -4.42 -15.20
CA LEU A 30 -15.33 -4.78 -13.83
C LEU A 30 -14.42 -5.85 -13.22
N GLY A 31 -13.90 -6.78 -14.03
CA GLY A 31 -12.90 -7.78 -13.65
C GLY A 31 -11.63 -7.12 -13.12
N ILE A 32 -11.04 -6.20 -13.89
CA ILE A 32 -9.83 -5.47 -13.46
C ILE A 32 -10.03 -4.77 -12.10
N GLN A 33 -11.19 -4.15 -11.87
CA GLN A 33 -11.44 -3.51 -10.58
C GLN A 33 -11.57 -4.50 -9.42
N ARG A 34 -12.13 -5.69 -9.68
CA ARG A 34 -12.23 -6.75 -8.67
C ARG A 34 -10.85 -7.32 -8.36
N ASP A 35 -10.06 -7.60 -9.39
CA ASP A 35 -8.71 -8.12 -9.27
C ASP A 35 -7.84 -7.15 -8.46
N LYS A 36 -7.85 -5.85 -8.78
CA LYS A 36 -7.16 -4.84 -7.98
C LYS A 36 -7.56 -4.84 -6.51
N LYS A 37 -8.85 -4.96 -6.20
CA LYS A 37 -9.33 -5.00 -4.81
C LYS A 37 -8.87 -6.26 -4.10
N GLN A 38 -8.89 -7.39 -4.79
CA GLN A 38 -8.42 -8.66 -4.26
C GLN A 38 -6.91 -8.62 -4.01
N ASP A 39 -6.10 -8.18 -4.98
CA ASP A 39 -4.65 -8.02 -4.85
C ASP A 39 -4.27 -7.08 -3.70
N THR A 40 -5.07 -6.03 -3.49
CA THR A 40 -4.92 -5.11 -2.35
C THR A 40 -5.15 -5.81 -1.03
N LEU A 41 -6.23 -6.59 -0.91
CA LEU A 41 -6.55 -7.33 0.31
C LEU A 41 -5.51 -8.41 0.59
N ASP A 42 -5.08 -9.16 -0.42
CA ASP A 42 -4.07 -10.21 -0.30
C ASP A 42 -2.73 -9.61 0.14
N SER A 43 -2.31 -8.51 -0.48
CA SER A 43 -1.09 -7.78 -0.09
C SER A 43 -1.19 -7.21 1.32
N PHE A 44 -2.37 -6.75 1.73
CA PHE A 44 -2.60 -6.26 3.08
C PHE A 44 -2.59 -7.37 4.12
N ASN A 45 -3.15 -8.54 3.82
CA ASN A 45 -3.08 -9.72 4.68
C ASN A 45 -1.64 -10.19 4.87
N LEU A 46 -0.84 -10.17 3.80
CA LEU A 46 0.59 -10.45 3.88
C LEU A 46 1.32 -9.43 4.77
N LEU A 47 0.97 -8.14 4.69
CA LEU A 47 1.49 -7.14 5.62
C LEU A 47 1.09 -7.41 7.06
N GLN A 48 -0.16 -7.83 7.30
CA GLN A 48 -0.62 -8.18 8.65
C GLN A 48 0.26 -9.26 9.27
N GLU A 49 0.41 -10.38 8.57
CA GLU A 49 1.17 -11.54 9.04
C GLU A 49 2.68 -11.24 9.17
N GLN A 50 3.25 -10.56 8.19
CA GLN A 50 4.70 -10.44 8.07
C GLN A 50 5.27 -9.22 8.81
N VAL A 51 4.45 -8.19 8.99
CA VAL A 51 4.88 -6.90 9.54
C VAL A 51 4.07 -6.55 10.78
N PHE A 52 2.74 -6.53 10.70
CA PHE A 52 1.92 -5.92 11.74
C PHE A 52 1.95 -6.73 13.02
N ASP A 53 1.75 -8.04 12.93
CA ASP A 53 1.76 -8.93 14.09
C ASP A 53 3.11 -8.88 14.81
N LYS A 54 4.19 -8.87 14.03
CA LYS A 54 5.56 -8.82 14.58
C LYS A 54 5.90 -7.46 15.18
N LEU A 55 5.52 -6.37 14.51
CA LEU A 55 5.72 -5.01 15.03
C LEU A 55 4.85 -4.74 16.26
N ASN A 56 3.67 -5.36 16.37
CA ASN A 56 2.80 -5.16 17.52
C ASN A 56 3.42 -5.69 18.81
N LEU A 57 4.22 -6.76 18.72
CA LEU A 57 4.94 -7.34 19.85
C LEU A 57 6.10 -6.49 20.37
N ILE A 58 6.61 -5.56 19.57
CA ILE A 58 7.78 -4.72 19.91
C ILE A 58 7.26 -3.35 20.35
N THR A 59 7.68 -2.82 21.48
CA THR A 59 7.24 -1.49 21.93
C THR A 59 7.99 -0.33 21.25
N TYR A 60 7.45 0.88 21.33
CA TYR A 60 8.15 2.09 20.86
C TYR A 60 9.48 2.32 21.60
N SER A 61 9.52 2.06 22.91
CA SER A 61 10.73 2.20 23.72
C SER A 61 11.82 1.25 23.22
N GLU A 62 11.48 -0.02 22.97
CA GLU A 62 12.43 -1.00 22.46
C GLU A 62 13.00 -0.62 21.09
N ILE A 63 12.15 -0.12 20.17
CA ILE A 63 12.62 0.37 18.87
C ILE A 63 13.60 1.53 19.06
N THR A 64 13.27 2.47 19.95
CA THR A 64 14.11 3.62 20.25
C THR A 64 15.46 3.20 20.85
N ASP A 65 15.45 2.23 21.76
CA ASP A 65 16.66 1.71 22.40
C ASP A 65 17.56 0.97 21.40
N ILE A 66 16.97 0.19 20.48
CA ILE A 66 17.69 -0.41 19.35
C ILE A 66 18.34 0.67 18.50
N CYS A 67 17.59 1.71 18.12
CA CYS A 67 18.10 2.80 17.29
C CYS A 67 19.25 3.55 17.99
N LYS A 68 19.12 3.86 19.28
CA LYS A 68 20.19 4.50 20.07
C LYS A 68 21.46 3.65 20.15
N LYS A 69 21.33 2.35 20.40
CA LYS A 69 22.47 1.42 20.41
C LYS A 69 23.20 1.41 19.06
N VAL A 70 22.44 1.33 17.98
CA VAL A 70 22.98 1.38 16.61
C VAL A 70 23.66 2.72 16.33
N GLU A 71 23.05 3.84 16.72
CA GLU A 71 23.62 5.19 16.54
C GLU A 71 24.91 5.37 17.36
N SER A 72 24.97 4.84 18.58
CA SER A 72 26.14 4.89 19.46
C SER A 72 27.29 3.96 19.05
N GLY A 73 27.10 3.12 18.03
CA GLY A 73 28.09 2.11 17.62
C GLY A 73 28.20 0.91 18.56
N ASN A 74 27.42 0.85 19.65
CA ASN A 74 27.37 -0.29 20.56
C ASN A 74 26.47 -1.40 19.99
N ILE A 75 26.97 -2.08 18.98
CA ILE A 75 26.22 -3.06 18.18
C ILE A 75 26.67 -4.48 18.54
N ASP A 76 25.84 -5.18 19.30
CA ASP A 76 25.89 -6.64 19.39
C ASP A 76 25.10 -7.28 18.24
N ASN A 77 25.37 -8.56 17.96
CA ASN A 77 24.73 -9.30 16.86
C ASN A 77 23.20 -9.32 16.94
N ASN A 78 22.64 -9.35 18.16
CA ASN A 78 21.19 -9.38 18.37
C ASN A 78 20.57 -8.00 18.10
N THR A 79 21.17 -6.91 18.59
CA THR A 79 20.72 -5.54 18.26
C THR A 79 20.79 -5.27 16.75
N ASN A 80 21.86 -5.71 16.09
CA ASN A 80 22.03 -5.56 14.64
C ASN A 80 20.91 -6.29 13.87
N SER A 81 20.65 -7.56 14.22
CA SER A 81 19.59 -8.37 13.62
C SER A 81 18.21 -7.74 13.80
N LYS A 82 17.88 -7.27 15.02
CA LYS A 82 16.61 -6.58 15.28
C LYS A 82 16.46 -5.32 14.45
N TYR A 83 17.52 -4.52 14.31
CA TYR A 83 17.50 -3.32 13.47
C TYR A 83 17.25 -3.64 12.00
N TYR A 84 17.92 -4.66 11.43
CA TYR A 84 17.67 -5.09 10.06
C TYR A 84 16.25 -5.64 9.85
N ASN A 85 15.68 -6.33 10.84
CA ASN A 85 14.28 -6.74 10.79
C ASN A 85 13.33 -5.53 10.73
N LEU A 86 13.58 -4.49 11.53
CA LEU A 86 12.81 -3.24 11.47
C LEU A 86 12.93 -2.55 10.10
N LEU A 87 14.12 -2.56 9.49
CA LEU A 87 14.31 -2.06 8.12
C LEU A 87 13.54 -2.90 7.09
N GLY A 88 13.53 -4.23 7.26
CA GLY A 88 12.77 -5.14 6.41
C GLY A 88 11.26 -4.89 6.51
N TYR A 89 10.73 -4.65 7.71
CA TYR A 89 9.34 -4.27 7.93
C TYR A 89 9.00 -2.94 7.25
N LEU A 90 9.86 -1.94 7.42
CA LEU A 90 9.69 -0.62 6.84
C LEU A 90 9.75 -0.67 5.30
N ALA A 91 10.61 -1.51 4.72
CA ALA A 91 10.67 -1.72 3.27
C ALA A 91 9.39 -2.37 2.71
N ARG A 92 8.77 -3.31 3.44
CA ARG A 92 7.49 -3.91 3.03
C ARG A 92 6.34 -2.90 3.09
N LEU A 93 6.32 -2.07 4.14
CA LEU A 93 5.36 -0.97 4.25
C LEU A 93 5.52 0.03 3.10
N GLU A 94 6.75 0.35 2.72
CA GLU A 94 7.04 1.22 1.56
C GLU A 94 6.55 0.62 0.26
N HIS A 95 6.85 -0.65 0.01
CA HIS A 95 6.44 -1.32 -1.21
C HIS A 95 4.91 -1.38 -1.36
N PHE A 96 4.20 -1.66 -0.28
CA PHE A 96 2.74 -1.59 -0.27
C PHE A 96 2.24 -0.17 -0.54
N SER A 97 2.85 0.82 0.11
CA SER A 97 2.46 2.23 -0.02
C SER A 97 2.70 2.75 -1.44
N LEU A 98 3.80 2.36 -2.08
CA LEU A 98 4.07 2.61 -3.48
C LEU A 98 2.99 2.00 -4.37
N GLY A 99 2.60 0.74 -4.13
CA GLY A 99 1.53 0.09 -4.88
C GLY A 99 0.19 0.81 -4.76
N VAL A 100 -0.13 1.35 -3.58
CA VAL A 100 -1.33 2.18 -3.38
C VAL A 100 -1.21 3.54 -4.09
N ASN A 101 -0.08 4.23 -3.94
CA ASN A 101 0.11 5.56 -4.50
C ASN A 101 0.20 5.58 -6.03
N THR A 102 0.69 4.49 -6.63
CA THR A 102 0.77 4.31 -8.10
C THR A 102 -0.52 3.75 -8.72
N GLY A 103 -1.51 3.36 -7.91
CA GLY A 103 -2.79 2.83 -8.39
C GLY A 103 -2.74 1.38 -8.88
N ILE A 104 -1.67 0.65 -8.56
CA ILE A 104 -1.62 -0.81 -8.68
C ILE A 104 -2.63 -1.42 -7.72
N TYR A 105 -2.67 -0.93 -6.48
CA TYR A 105 -3.64 -1.28 -5.46
C TYR A 105 -4.79 -0.27 -5.38
N ASP A 106 -5.96 -0.73 -4.94
CA ASP A 106 -7.13 0.10 -4.71
C ASP A 106 -6.99 0.88 -3.41
N ALA A 107 -6.72 2.18 -3.52
CA ALA A 107 -6.49 3.06 -2.37
C ALA A 107 -7.66 3.06 -1.38
N LYS A 108 -8.90 2.97 -1.87
CA LYS A 108 -10.10 2.95 -1.01
C LYS A 108 -10.17 1.67 -0.17
N THR A 109 -9.80 0.53 -0.74
CA THR A 109 -9.75 -0.75 -0.03
C THR A 109 -8.60 -0.76 0.98
N ALA A 110 -7.41 -0.29 0.59
CA ALA A 110 -6.26 -0.16 1.49
C ALA A 110 -6.56 0.76 2.68
N GLU A 111 -7.20 1.91 2.42
CA GLU A 111 -7.62 2.85 3.45
C GLU A 111 -8.59 2.20 4.42
N ARG A 112 -9.64 1.51 3.94
CA ARG A 112 -10.64 0.84 4.79
C ARG A 112 -10.05 -0.28 5.64
N ALA A 113 -9.00 -0.95 5.16
CA ALA A 113 -8.41 -2.09 5.85
C ALA A 113 -7.48 -1.69 7.01
N GLY A 114 -6.82 -0.53 6.94
CA GLY A 114 -5.68 -0.23 7.81
C GLY A 114 -5.55 1.20 8.36
N THR A 115 -6.59 2.03 8.24
CA THR A 115 -6.55 3.50 8.45
C THR A 115 -5.76 3.94 9.69
N ALA A 116 -6.24 3.63 10.89
CA ALA A 116 -5.62 4.08 12.14
C ALA A 116 -4.32 3.32 12.46
N PHE A 117 -4.23 2.07 12.02
CA PHE A 117 -3.12 1.19 12.34
C PHE A 117 -1.85 1.58 11.58
N LEU A 118 -1.96 1.89 10.27
CA LEU A 118 -0.83 2.36 9.46
C LEU A 118 -0.27 3.69 9.99
N VAL A 119 -1.13 4.62 10.41
CA VAL A 119 -0.72 5.90 11.02
C VAL A 119 0.03 5.66 12.34
N SER A 120 -0.47 4.74 13.18
CA SER A 120 0.19 4.35 14.43
C SER A 120 1.56 3.70 14.18
N LEU A 121 1.64 2.78 13.22
CA LEU A 121 2.90 2.13 12.83
C LEU A 121 3.92 3.13 12.29
N HIS A 122 3.50 4.12 11.49
CA HIS A 122 4.40 5.15 11.02
C HIS A 122 5.03 5.93 12.18
N LYS A 123 4.21 6.37 13.15
CA LYS A 123 4.71 7.03 14.38
C LYS A 123 5.66 6.14 15.17
N LYS A 124 5.36 4.84 15.22
CA LYS A 124 6.17 3.87 15.94
C LYS A 124 7.54 3.63 15.29
N LEU A 125 7.61 3.70 13.96
CA LEU A 125 8.82 3.48 13.16
C LEU A 125 9.61 4.77 12.88
N LEU A 126 9.14 5.94 13.34
CA LEU A 126 9.84 7.22 13.17
C LEU A 126 11.32 7.17 13.55
N PRO A 127 11.72 6.59 14.71
CA PRO A 127 13.13 6.53 15.11
C PRO A 127 14.01 5.80 14.09
N VAL A 128 13.47 4.76 13.44
CA VAL A 128 14.17 3.97 12.41
C VAL A 128 14.34 4.81 11.13
N ILE A 129 13.29 5.50 10.72
CA ILE A 129 13.30 6.40 9.55
C ILE A 129 14.32 7.52 9.75
N GLU A 130 14.32 8.16 10.93
CA GLU A 130 15.24 9.25 11.27
C GLU A 130 16.69 8.78 11.29
N LEU A 131 16.96 7.61 11.88
CA LEU A 131 18.30 7.04 11.90
C LEU A 131 18.80 6.71 10.49
N GLN A 132 17.95 6.14 9.62
CA GLN A 132 18.31 5.89 8.23
C GLN A 132 18.60 7.19 7.46
N LYS A 133 17.76 8.23 7.64
CA LYS A 133 17.98 9.54 7.03
C LYS A 133 19.31 10.15 7.47
N LYS A 134 19.65 10.08 8.77
CA LYS A 134 20.94 10.54 9.30
C LYS A 134 22.12 9.77 8.71
N ARG A 135 22.05 8.44 8.64
CA ARG A 135 23.12 7.59 8.09
C ARG A 135 23.30 7.75 6.57
N GLY A 136 22.23 7.99 5.84
CA GLY A 136 22.26 8.20 4.38
C GLY A 136 22.75 9.58 3.94
N ASN A 137 22.57 10.62 4.77
CA ASN A 137 23.02 11.99 4.47
C ASN A 137 24.55 12.18 4.55
N GLY A 138 25.30 11.20 5.04
CA GLY A 138 26.74 11.33 5.27
C GLY A 138 27.62 11.35 4.01
N ASN A 139 27.11 10.93 2.83
CA ASN A 139 27.99 10.66 1.68
C ASN A 139 27.63 11.30 0.34
N ASN A 140 26.46 11.92 0.14
CA ASN A 140 26.15 12.59 -1.13
C ASN A 140 25.15 13.73 -0.93
N ASN A 141 25.37 14.87 -1.59
CA ASN A 141 24.47 16.05 -1.66
C ASN A 141 23.10 15.77 -2.31
N LYS A 142 22.64 14.52 -2.33
CA LYS A 142 21.33 14.09 -2.82
C LYS A 142 20.55 13.65 -1.59
N LYS A 143 19.58 14.45 -1.17
CA LYS A 143 18.63 14.11 -0.11
C LYS A 143 17.87 12.86 -0.55
N ILE A 144 18.34 11.68 -0.14
CA ILE A 144 17.62 10.43 -0.41
C ILE A 144 16.43 10.43 0.53
N GLU A 145 15.24 10.68 -0.01
CA GLU A 145 14.02 10.71 0.76
C GLU A 145 13.56 9.27 1.01
N TYR A 146 14.10 8.67 2.06
CA TYR A 146 13.71 7.32 2.47
C TYR A 146 12.27 7.31 3.00
N TYR A 147 11.49 6.35 2.53
CA TYR A 147 10.17 6.00 3.04
C TYR A 147 9.08 7.06 2.88
N GLU A 148 9.17 7.87 1.80
CA GLU A 148 8.17 8.90 1.53
C GLU A 148 6.84 8.31 1.04
N GLU A 149 6.82 7.15 0.37
CA GLU A 149 5.55 6.57 -0.08
C GLU A 149 4.70 6.17 1.14
N PHE A 150 5.32 5.57 2.15
CA PHE A 150 4.65 5.22 3.40
C PHE A 150 4.17 6.47 4.15
N LYS A 151 5.00 7.50 4.24
CA LYS A 151 4.60 8.79 4.82
C LYS A 151 3.42 9.41 4.07
N MET A 152 3.50 9.52 2.74
CA MET A 152 2.44 10.05 1.88
C MET A 152 1.13 9.29 2.06
N LEU A 153 1.19 7.96 2.14
CA LEU A 153 0.01 7.13 2.41
C LEU A 153 -0.61 7.48 3.77
N THR A 154 0.19 7.55 4.83
CA THR A 154 -0.31 7.86 6.18
C THR A 154 -0.87 9.28 6.31
N GLU A 155 -0.29 10.25 5.60
CA GLU A 155 -0.78 11.63 5.56
C GLU A 155 -2.12 11.74 4.80
N LYS A 156 -2.25 11.06 3.65
CA LYS A 156 -3.51 10.98 2.90
C LYS A 156 -4.62 10.40 3.78
N ILE A 157 -4.32 9.32 4.48
CA ILE A 157 -5.22 8.67 5.43
C ILE A 157 -5.63 9.63 6.56
N SER A 158 -4.66 10.25 7.24
CA SER A 158 -4.95 11.14 8.37
C SER A 158 -5.78 12.36 7.97
N ASN A 159 -5.55 12.91 6.77
CA ASN A 159 -6.32 14.03 6.24
C ASN A 159 -7.77 13.64 5.89
N TYR A 160 -7.99 12.39 5.48
CA TYR A 160 -9.34 11.88 5.23
C TYR A 160 -10.14 11.72 6.52
N GLU A 161 -9.53 11.19 7.59
CA GLU A 161 -10.16 11.07 8.92
C GLU A 161 -10.60 12.44 9.46
N LYS A 162 -9.73 13.45 9.38
CA LYS A 162 -10.05 14.82 9.82
C LYS A 162 -11.24 15.42 9.07
N LYS A 163 -11.34 15.17 7.76
CA LYS A 163 -12.46 15.65 6.92
C LYS A 163 -13.78 14.95 7.24
N GLN A 164 -13.74 13.68 7.61
CA GLN A 164 -14.94 12.92 7.99
C GLN A 164 -15.48 13.36 9.36
N ILE A 165 -14.60 13.70 10.30
CA ILE A 165 -14.97 14.20 11.64
C ILE A 165 -15.55 15.62 11.54
N SER A 166 -15.01 16.49 10.68
CA SER A 166 -15.51 17.87 10.51
C SER A 166 -16.85 17.99 9.78
N LYS A 167 -17.36 16.90 9.19
CA LYS A 167 -18.67 16.85 8.49
C LYS A 167 -19.79 16.26 9.35
N LYS A 168 -19.48 15.84 10.58
CA LYS A 168 -20.45 15.44 11.61
C LYS A 168 -20.66 16.59 12.58
#